data_AF-A0A9D5YI96-F1
#
_entry.id   AF-A0A9D5YI96-F1
#
_cell.length_a   1.000
_cell.length_b   1.000
_cell.length_c   1.000
_cell.angle_alpha   90.00
_cell.angle_beta   90.00
_cell.angle_gamma   90.00
#
_symmetry.space_group_name_H-M   'P 1'
#
loop_
_entity.id
_entity.type
_entity.pdbx_description
1 polymer ?
#
loop_
_entity_poly.entity_id
_entity_poly.type
_entity_poly.pdbx_seq_one_letter_code
_entity_poly.pdbx_strand_id
1 'polypeptide(L)'
;MKKSSFVALILGTVSGVLFALGMCMALLPEWEAFTEGIIFGAVGIVLSVVTALIWCKMENKKMPKMNGKNVLRIIYAIVAILVLGVGMCMCLVWEQIIWGTLVGLLGIIMLIALIPMIKGIK
;
A
#
# COMPACT_ATOMS: atom_id res chain seq x y z
N MET A 1 -15.18 -10.48 16.34
CA MET A 1 -14.65 -9.26 15.68
C MET A 1 -15.36 -8.04 16.26
N LYS A 2 -14.65 -6.97 16.65
CA LYS A 2 -15.32 -5.71 17.00
C LYS A 2 -15.93 -5.11 15.73
N LYS A 3 -17.15 -4.57 15.80
CA LYS A 3 -17.83 -3.93 14.64
C LYS A 3 -16.93 -2.89 13.96
N SER A 4 -16.13 -2.17 14.75
CA SER A 4 -15.20 -1.16 14.29
C SER A 4 -14.10 -1.70 13.35
N SER A 5 -13.57 -2.90 13.64
CA SER A 5 -12.52 -3.51 12.81
C SER A 5 -13.06 -4.03 11.48
N PHE A 6 -14.32 -4.49 11.46
CA PHE A 6 -14.95 -4.94 10.22
C PHE A 6 -15.24 -3.76 9.28
N VAL A 7 -15.76 -2.66 9.83
CA VAL A 7 -15.99 -1.41 9.07
C VAL A 7 -14.68 -0.84 8.53
N ALA A 8 -13.61 -0.81 9.35
CA ALA A 8 -12.29 -0.37 8.90
C ALA A 8 -11.69 -1.26 7.81
N LEU A 9 -11.88 -2.58 7.90
CA LEU A 9 -11.45 -3.51 6.86
C LEU A 9 -12.15 -3.23 5.53
N ILE A 10 -13.48 -3.09 5.53
CA ILE A 10 -14.25 -2.85 4.31
C ILE A 10 -13.89 -1.50 3.69
N LEU A 11 -13.92 -0.42 4.48
CA LEU A 11 -13.56 0.93 4.00
C LEU A 11 -12.10 1.00 3.54
N GLY A 12 -11.20 0.28 4.23
CA GLY A 12 -9.80 0.17 3.87
C GLY A 12 -9.58 -0.56 2.54
N THR A 13 -10.27 -1.67 2.32
CA THR A 13 -10.19 -2.40 1.05
C THR A 13 -10.76 -1.58 -0.11
N VAL A 14 -11.91 -0.92 0.08
CA VAL A 14 -12.52 -0.09 -0.96
C VAL A 14 -11.62 1.09 -1.33
N SER A 15 -11.06 1.79 -0.33
CA SER A 15 -10.11 2.89 -0.56
C SER A 15 -8.83 2.42 -1.26
N GLY A 16 -8.28 1.27 -0.86
CA GLY A 16 -7.11 0.67 -1.50
C GLY A 16 -7.34 0.29 -2.96
N VAL A 17 -8.49 -0.31 -3.28
CA VAL A 17 -8.86 -0.67 -4.65
C VAL A 17 -9.05 0.58 -5.51
N LEU A 18 -9.75 1.61 -5.01
CA LEU A 18 -9.93 2.88 -5.73
C LEU A 18 -8.59 3.57 -5.99
N PHE A 19 -7.69 3.57 -5.02
CA PHE A 19 -6.36 4.14 -5.18
C PHE A 19 -5.53 3.39 -6.23
N ALA A 20 -5.52 2.06 -6.18
CA ALA A 20 -4.80 1.23 -7.14
C ALA A 20 -5.34 1.43 -8.57
N LEU A 21 -6.66 1.45 -8.75
CA LEU A 21 -7.29 1.72 -10.05
C LEU A 21 -6.95 3.12 -10.58
N GLY A 22 -6.99 4.14 -9.72
CA GLY A 22 -6.61 5.51 -10.10
C GLY A 22 -5.15 5.60 -10.57
N MET A 23 -4.23 4.92 -9.88
CA MET A 23 -2.82 4.83 -10.30
C MET A 23 -2.67 4.12 -11.65
N CYS A 24 -3.39 3.02 -11.89
CA CYS A 24 -3.35 2.32 -13.18
C CYS A 24 -3.90 3.18 -14.32
N MET A 25 -5.02 3.89 -14.12
CA MET A 25 -5.59 4.80 -15.13
C MET A 25 -4.68 6.00 -15.44
N ALA A 26 -3.90 6.46 -14.46
CA ALA A 26 -2.93 7.54 -14.66
C ALA A 26 -1.64 7.07 -15.37
N LEU A 27 -1.23 5.81 -15.21
CA LEU A 27 0.02 5.31 -15.79
C LEU A 27 -0.14 4.67 -17.18
N LEU A 28 -1.34 4.19 -17.54
CA LEU A 28 -1.58 3.57 -18.85
C LEU A 28 -1.96 4.64 -19.88
N PRO A 29 -1.06 5.01 -20.81
CA PRO A 29 -1.33 6.05 -21.80
C PRO A 29 -2.41 5.64 -22.81
N GLU A 30 -2.68 4.33 -22.94
CA GLU A 30 -3.67 3.76 -23.86
C GLU A 30 -5.12 4.12 -23.49
N TRP A 31 -5.37 4.55 -22.24
CA TRP A 31 -6.71 4.90 -21.78
C TRP A 31 -7.05 6.38 -22.00
N GLU A 32 -6.06 7.23 -22.36
CA GLU A 32 -6.18 8.71 -22.46
C GLU A 32 -6.85 9.40 -21.25
N ALA A 33 -7.03 8.67 -20.14
CA ALA A 33 -7.81 9.06 -18.96
C ALA A 33 -6.91 9.58 -17.83
N PHE A 34 -5.79 10.22 -18.17
CA PHE A 34 -4.79 10.69 -17.20
C PHE A 34 -5.41 11.61 -16.13
N THR A 35 -6.21 12.58 -16.57
CA THR A 35 -6.92 13.52 -15.69
C THR A 35 -7.88 12.80 -14.75
N GLU A 36 -8.62 11.81 -15.27
CA GLU A 36 -9.57 11.03 -14.47
C GLU A 36 -8.84 10.12 -13.48
N GLY A 37 -7.74 9.49 -13.90
CA GLY A 37 -6.89 8.66 -13.04
C GLY A 37 -6.33 9.43 -11.84
N ILE A 38 -5.90 10.68 -12.05
CA ILE A 38 -5.47 11.56 -10.95
C ILE A 38 -6.63 11.84 -9.98
N ILE A 39 -7.83 12.13 -10.50
CA ILE A 39 -9.00 12.41 -9.68
C ILE A 39 -9.38 11.17 -8.84
N PHE A 40 -9.45 9.99 -9.46
CA PHE A 40 -9.75 8.74 -8.76
C PHE A 40 -8.67 8.37 -7.74
N GLY A 41 -7.38 8.57 -8.08
CA GLY A 41 -6.26 8.38 -7.16
C GLY A 41 -6.33 9.32 -5.97
N ALA A 42 -6.61 10.60 -6.20
CA ALA A 42 -6.78 11.60 -5.14
C ALA A 42 -7.96 11.24 -4.22
N VAL A 43 -9.10 10.83 -4.78
CA VAL A 43 -10.26 10.34 -4.02
C VAL A 43 -9.88 9.10 -3.20
N GLY A 44 -9.12 8.16 -3.76
CA GLY A 44 -8.60 6.98 -3.06
C GLY A 44 -7.72 7.34 -1.86
N ILE A 45 -6.82 8.32 -2.00
CA ILE A 45 -5.99 8.83 -0.89
C ILE A 45 -6.88 9.48 0.18
N VAL A 46 -7.81 10.35 -0.23
CA VAL A 46 -8.72 11.03 0.70
C VAL A 46 -9.54 10.01 1.50
N LEU A 47 -10.10 9.00 0.83
CA LEU A 47 -10.83 7.92 1.48
C LEU A 47 -9.95 7.09 2.43
N SER A 48 -8.68 6.87 2.08
CA SER A 48 -7.72 6.17 2.95
C SER A 48 -7.47 6.96 4.24
N VAL A 49 -7.30 8.29 4.13
CA VAL A 49 -7.15 9.20 5.29
C VAL A 49 -8.41 9.22 6.14
N VAL A 50 -9.59 9.37 5.52
CA VAL A 50 -10.88 9.35 6.23
C VAL A 50 -11.09 8.02 6.96
N THR A 51 -10.76 6.89 6.33
CA THR A 51 -10.84 5.57 6.94
C THR A 51 -9.92 5.47 8.17
N ALA A 52 -8.69 5.97 8.07
CA ALA A 52 -7.75 6.01 9.19
C ALA A 52 -8.26 6.89 10.35
N LEU A 53 -8.90 8.02 10.05
CA LEU A 53 -9.51 8.91 11.06
C LEU A 53 -10.72 8.27 11.73
N ILE A 54 -11.63 7.66 10.97
CA ILE A 54 -12.80 6.94 11.50
C ILE A 54 -12.32 5.81 12.42
N TRP A 55 -11.31 5.06 12.00
CA TRP A 55 -10.73 3.99 12.80
C TRP A 55 -10.11 4.52 14.10
N CYS A 56 -9.30 5.58 14.05
CA CYS A 56 -8.72 6.22 15.24
C CYS A 56 -9.81 6.70 16.22
N LYS A 57 -10.89 7.31 15.69
CA LYS A 57 -12.01 7.80 16.49
C LYS A 57 -12.80 6.66 17.14
N MET A 58 -13.05 5.58 16.41
CA MET A 58 -13.77 4.41 16.93
C MET A 58 -12.97 3.61 17.98
N GLU A 59 -11.65 3.55 17.85
CA GLU A 59 -10.81 2.83 18.80
C GLU A 59 -10.39 3.66 20.02
N ASN A 60 -10.79 4.95 20.09
CA ASN A 60 -10.32 5.92 21.10
C ASN A 60 -8.79 5.92 21.27
N LYS A 61 -8.06 5.50 20.23
CA LYS A 61 -6.61 5.46 20.24
C LYS A 61 -6.10 6.80 19.72
N LYS A 62 -5.11 7.34 20.43
CA LYS A 62 -4.34 8.49 19.94
C LYS A 62 -3.76 8.13 18.57
N MET A 63 -3.73 9.11 17.66
CA MET A 63 -3.02 9.00 16.38
C MET A 63 -1.67 8.33 16.62
N PRO A 64 -1.23 7.43 15.72
CA PRO A 64 0.01 6.70 15.90
C PRO A 64 1.11 7.69 16.25
N LYS A 65 1.64 7.62 17.48
CA LYS A 65 2.75 8.48 17.88
C LYS A 65 3.86 8.26 16.86
N MET A 66 4.31 9.34 16.22
CA MET A 66 5.50 9.34 15.37
C MET A 66 6.72 9.05 16.25
N ASN A 67 6.88 7.77 16.59
CA ASN A 67 8.08 7.25 17.21
C ASN A 67 9.04 6.88 16.07
N GLY A 68 10.34 7.11 16.25
CA GLY A 68 11.35 6.78 15.21
C GLY A 68 11.24 5.34 14.70
N LYS A 69 10.83 4.40 15.57
CA LYS A 69 10.56 3.00 15.18
C LYS A 69 9.40 2.84 14.20
N ASN A 70 8.34 3.65 14.32
CA ASN A 70 7.21 3.61 13.40
C ASN A 70 7.57 4.23 12.05
N VAL A 71 8.32 5.33 12.06
CA VAL A 71 8.81 5.96 10.82
C VAL A 71 9.72 4.99 10.06
N LEU A 72 10.63 4.30 10.76
CA LEU A 72 11.49 3.29 10.14
C LEU A 72 10.70 2.14 9.49
N ARG A 73 9.63 1.68 10.15
CA ARG A 73 8.72 0.66 9.58
C ARG A 73 8.01 1.14 8.32
N ILE A 74 7.56 2.40 8.30
CA ILE A 74 6.89 2.99 7.12
C ILE A 74 7.88 3.08 5.96
N ILE A 75 9.09 3.61 6.20
CA ILE A 75 10.14 3.70 5.17
C ILE A 75 10.47 2.31 4.62
N TYR A 76 10.66 1.33 5.51
CA TYR A 76 10.94 -0.04 5.11
C TYR A 76 9.80 -0.65 4.28
N ALA A 77 8.54 -0.39 4.63
CA ALA A 77 7.38 -0.83 3.85
C ALA A 77 7.38 -0.22 2.44
N ILE A 78 7.67 1.09 2.32
CA ILE A 78 7.76 1.78 1.02
C ILE A 78 8.88 1.16 0.16
N VAL A 79 10.05 0.93 0.73
CA VAL A 79 11.18 0.29 0.03
C VAL A 79 10.81 -1.11 -0.44
N ALA A 80 10.17 -1.93 0.41
CA ALA A 80 9.78 -3.29 0.06
C ALA A 80 8.75 -3.34 -1.09
N ILE A 81 7.76 -2.43 -1.08
CA ILE A 81 6.77 -2.31 -2.17
C ILE A 81 7.43 -1.85 -3.47
N LEU A 82 8.38 -0.90 -3.40
CA LEU A 82 9.14 -0.45 -4.58
C LEU A 82 9.98 -1.59 -5.18
N VAL A 83 10.68 -2.37 -4.36
CA VAL A 83 11.46 -3.53 -4.82
C VAL A 83 10.57 -4.56 -5.51
N LEU A 84 9.40 -4.85 -4.93
CA LEU A 84 8.42 -5.75 -5.55
C LEU A 84 7.91 -5.18 -6.89
N GLY A 85 7.57 -3.89 -6.94
CA GLY A 85 7.15 -3.20 -8.16
C GLY A 85 8.21 -3.26 -9.27
N VAL A 86 9.47 -2.98 -8.93
CA VAL A 86 10.60 -3.07 -9.88
C VAL A 86 10.78 -4.51 -10.39
N GLY A 87 10.63 -5.51 -9.53
CA GLY A 87 10.65 -6.93 -9.95
C GLY A 87 9.57 -7.25 -10.98
N MET A 88 8.34 -6.75 -10.77
CA MET A 88 7.25 -6.90 -11.74
C MET A 88 7.54 -6.17 -13.06
N CYS A 89 8.05 -4.94 -13.01
CA CYS A 89 8.44 -4.19 -14.20
C CYS A 89 9.55 -4.90 -14.98
N MET A 90 10.53 -5.52 -14.30
CA MET A 90 11.60 -6.30 -14.94
C MET A 90 11.09 -7.53 -15.70
N CYS A 91 10.07 -8.20 -15.18
CA CYS A 91 9.45 -9.33 -15.88
C CYS A 91 8.65 -8.89 -17.10
N LEU A 92 7.88 -7.79 -16.98
CA LEU A 92 6.89 -7.39 -17.99
C LEU A 92 7.46 -6.48 -19.09
N VAL A 93 8.39 -5.57 -18.75
CA VAL A 93 8.91 -4.54 -19.67
C VAL A 93 10.23 -4.97 -20.30
N TRP A 94 11.10 -5.62 -19.51
CA TRP A 94 12.46 -5.97 -19.95
C TRP A 94 12.64 -7.46 -20.33
N GLU A 95 11.58 -8.27 -20.27
CA GLU A 95 11.59 -9.73 -20.52
C GLU A 95 12.69 -10.51 -19.74
N GLN A 96 13.26 -9.91 -18.69
CA GLN A 96 14.28 -10.51 -17.84
C GLN A 96 13.63 -11.33 -16.72
N ILE A 97 12.93 -12.40 -17.10
CA ILE A 97 12.08 -13.19 -16.19
C ILE A 97 12.87 -13.73 -14.99
N ILE A 98 14.11 -14.17 -15.20
CA ILE A 98 14.97 -14.73 -14.13
C ILE A 98 15.30 -13.65 -13.08
N TRP A 99 15.82 -12.50 -13.52
CA TRP A 99 16.20 -11.41 -12.62
C TRP A 99 14.99 -10.74 -11.97
N GLY A 100 13.91 -10.52 -12.74
CA GLY A 100 12.68 -9.94 -12.22
C GLY A 100 12.02 -10.82 -11.15
N THR A 101 12.03 -12.15 -11.32
CA THR A 101 11.52 -13.09 -10.32
C THR A 101 12.36 -13.09 -9.05
N LEU A 102 13.69 -13.04 -9.16
CA LEU A 102 14.58 -12.96 -7.99
C LEU A 102 14.37 -11.67 -7.19
N VAL A 103 14.28 -10.52 -7.87
CA VAL A 103 14.03 -9.23 -7.22
C VAL A 103 12.62 -9.17 -6.63
N GLY A 104 11.62 -9.69 -7.35
CA GLY A 104 10.24 -9.80 -6.87
C GLY A 104 10.13 -10.68 -5.63
N LEU A 105 10.79 -11.85 -5.61
CA LEU A 105 10.85 -12.74 -4.46
C LEU A 105 11.50 -12.05 -3.25
N LEU A 106 12.60 -11.32 -3.48
CA LEU A 106 13.26 -10.53 -2.45
C LEU A 106 12.35 -9.45 -1.87
N GLY A 107 11.56 -8.77 -2.72
CA GLY A 107 10.52 -7.82 -2.30
C GLY A 107 9.44 -8.47 -1.43
N ILE A 108 8.97 -9.67 -1.79
CA ILE A 108 8.00 -10.44 -0.98
C ILE A 108 8.60 -10.82 0.39
N ILE A 109 9.84 -11.31 0.42
CA ILE A 109 10.53 -11.64 1.66
C ILE A 109 10.65 -10.39 2.56
N MET A 110 11.00 -9.24 1.98
CA MET A 110 11.05 -7.98 2.71
C MET A 110 9.68 -7.60 3.30
N LEU A 111 8.60 -7.73 2.53
CA LEU A 111 7.23 -7.46 3.00
C LEU A 111 6.81 -8.41 4.13
N ILE A 112 7.15 -9.70 4.04
CA ILE A 112 6.86 -10.67 5.11
C ILE A 112 7.64 -10.31 6.37
N ALA A 113 8.90 -9.88 6.25
CA ALA A 113 9.73 -9.44 7.37
C ALA A 113 9.19 -8.18 8.09
N LEU A 114 8.27 -7.42 7.47
CA LEU A 114 7.58 -6.32 8.13
C LEU A 114 6.61 -6.82 9.23
N ILE A 115 6.02 -8.01 9.07
CA ILE A 115 5.09 -8.60 10.05
C ILE A 115 5.74 -8.80 11.43
N PRO A 116 6.88 -9.52 11.56
CA PRO A 116 7.57 -9.66 12.84
C PRO A 116 8.09 -8.31 13.35
N MET A 117 8.45 -7.38 12.46
CA MET A 117 8.88 -6.04 12.86
C MET A 117 7.75 -5.22 13.51
N ILE A 118 6.50 -5.40 13.07
CA ILE A 118 5.32 -4.70 13.62
C ILE A 118 4.81 -5.36 14.90
N LYS A 119 4.61 -6.68 14.89
CA LYS A 119 4.05 -7.42 16.03
C LYS A 119 5.05 -7.66 17.17
N GLY A 120 6.35 -7.51 16.89
CA GLY A 120 7.42 -7.97 17.78
C GLY A 120 7.54 -9.49 17.67
N ILE A 121 8.78 -9.98 17.58
CA ILE A 121 9.06 -11.41 17.64
C ILE A 121 8.69 -11.84 19.07
N LYS A 122 7.67 -12.69 19.21
CA LYS A 122 7.43 -13.48 20.42
C LYS A 122 7.92 -14.89 20.16
#